data_AF-A0A523CY93-F1
#
_entry.id   AF-A0A523CY93-F1
#
_cell.length_a   1.000
_cell.length_b   1.000
_cell.length_c   1.000
_cell.angle_alpha   90.00
_cell.angle_beta   90.00
_cell.angle_gamma   90.00
#
_symmetry.space_group_name_H-M   'P 1'
#
loop_
_entity.id
_entity.type
_entity.pdbx_description
1 polymer ?
#
loop_
_entity_poly.entity_id
_entity_poly.type
_entity_poly.pdbx_seq_one_letter_code
_entity_poly.pdbx_strand_id
1 'polypeptide(L)'
;LSRSRMPWQQFFSYGVIVALAPIVFPQLFMRLLTGKDPKTLKQTMCIYPIPAFLMMFLMATVGMWGRTAIPGLEGAESDAILPLLLIQFTPIWMMGLLGAAAFAAMMSTMDSQLLSVTTMIARDFLSRSRLKDASDATMVRISRVLVLVLTLLALVLGFLNPIGIIKIIEFALSGFACMLAPVLAALYWKRCTSQAALWSIVASQVCLWSFEMGLLPASWRFGFLSGLPAIVVGVVVLVAVTYITPVPQDEGTREYFAIFDKTTP
;
A
#
# COMPACT_ATOMS: atom_id res chain seq x y z
N LEU A 1 2.09 15.96 -14.23
CA LEU A 1 1.92 14.74 -15.06
C LEU A 1 1.19 15.10 -16.37
N SER A 2 1.87 15.69 -17.36
CA SER A 2 1.26 15.84 -18.69
C SER A 2 1.58 14.59 -19.52
N ARG A 3 0.59 14.06 -20.24
CA ARG A 3 0.75 12.91 -21.15
C ARG A 3 1.88 13.08 -22.18
N SER A 4 2.31 14.31 -22.45
CA SER A 4 3.41 14.61 -23.38
C SER A 4 4.81 14.20 -22.90
N ARG A 5 5.01 13.92 -21.60
CA ARG A 5 6.32 13.48 -21.06
C ARG A 5 6.32 12.08 -20.44
N MET A 6 5.16 11.47 -20.21
CA MET A 6 5.05 10.14 -19.60
C MET A 6 4.66 9.09 -20.65
N PRO A 7 5.49 8.06 -20.88
CA PRO A 7 5.15 6.93 -21.74
C PRO A 7 3.82 6.29 -21.30
N TRP A 8 3.03 5.80 -22.26
CA TRP A 8 1.74 5.17 -21.95
C TRP A 8 1.90 3.97 -21.00
N GLN A 9 3.04 3.26 -21.08
CA GLN A 9 3.39 2.15 -20.21
C GLN A 9 3.40 2.58 -18.74
N GLN A 10 4.06 3.71 -18.43
CA GLN A 10 4.14 4.23 -17.07
C GLN A 10 2.77 4.68 -16.56
N PHE A 11 1.99 5.37 -17.41
CA PHE A 11 0.62 5.77 -17.04
C PHE A 11 -0.26 4.56 -16.73
N PHE A 12 -0.19 3.53 -17.56
CA PHE A 12 -0.90 2.27 -17.35
C PHE A 12 -0.45 1.59 -16.06
N SER A 13 0.85 1.51 -15.81
CA SER A 13 1.40 0.97 -14.56
C SER A 13 0.88 1.71 -13.33
N TYR A 14 0.88 3.05 -13.33
CA TYR A 14 0.32 3.81 -12.22
C TYR A 14 -1.16 3.48 -12.01
N GLY A 15 -1.96 3.45 -13.08
CA GLY A 15 -3.38 3.10 -12.99
C GLY A 15 -3.61 1.74 -12.35
N VAL A 16 -2.87 0.71 -12.80
CA VAL A 16 -2.98 -0.65 -12.25
C VAL A 16 -2.52 -0.71 -10.81
N ILE A 17 -1.32 -0.20 -10.50
CA ILE A 17 -0.73 -0.30 -9.17
C ILE A 17 -1.57 0.47 -8.13
N VAL A 18 -2.02 1.69 -8.47
CA VAL A 18 -2.85 2.51 -7.56
C VAL A 18 -4.25 1.89 -7.36
N ALA A 19 -4.83 1.25 -8.38
CA ALA A 19 -6.11 0.58 -8.23
C ALA A 19 -6.03 -0.70 -7.39
N LEU A 20 -4.94 -1.46 -7.54
CA LEU A 20 -4.80 -2.79 -6.94
C LEU A 20 -4.21 -2.77 -5.53
N ALA A 21 -3.23 -1.90 -5.26
CA ALA A 21 -2.52 -1.86 -3.98
C ALA A 21 -3.44 -1.66 -2.77
N PRO A 22 -4.47 -0.77 -2.79
CA PRO A 22 -5.34 -0.56 -1.64
C PRO A 22 -6.11 -1.82 -1.21
N ILE A 23 -6.39 -2.75 -2.12
CA ILE A 23 -7.17 -3.96 -1.81
C ILE A 23 -6.49 -4.80 -0.72
N VAL A 24 -5.16 -4.77 -0.67
CA VAL A 24 -4.36 -5.57 0.27
C VAL A 24 -3.84 -4.78 1.48
N PHE A 25 -4.30 -3.54 1.66
CA PHE A 25 -3.85 -2.70 2.77
C PHE A 25 -4.31 -3.23 4.14
N PRO A 26 -3.38 -3.57 5.05
CA PRO A 26 -3.73 -4.08 6.38
C PRO A 26 -4.65 -3.14 7.17
N GLN A 27 -4.41 -1.84 7.08
CA GLN A 27 -5.20 -0.79 7.72
C GLN A 27 -6.66 -0.74 7.24
N LEU A 28 -6.94 -1.14 5.99
CA LEU A 28 -8.30 -1.21 5.48
C LEU A 28 -9.02 -2.44 6.03
N PHE A 29 -8.36 -3.60 6.04
CA PHE A 29 -8.94 -4.82 6.62
C PHE A 29 -9.29 -4.66 8.09
N MET A 30 -8.40 -4.07 8.90
CA MET A 30 -8.70 -3.85 10.32
C MET A 30 -9.95 -3.01 10.53
N ARG A 31 -10.20 -2.01 9.68
CA ARG A 31 -11.42 -1.18 9.75
C ARG A 31 -12.66 -1.94 9.28
N LEU A 32 -12.55 -2.68 8.17
CA LEU A 32 -13.65 -3.49 7.64
C LEU A 32 -14.10 -4.57 8.65
N LEU A 33 -13.15 -5.22 9.33
CA LEU A 33 -13.42 -6.26 10.33
C LEU A 33 -14.03 -5.72 11.65
N THR A 34 -13.95 -4.41 11.90
CA THR A 34 -14.64 -3.78 13.04
C THR A 34 -16.09 -3.39 12.74
N GLY A 35 -16.57 -3.63 11.52
CA GLY A 35 -17.95 -3.37 11.14
C GLY A 35 -18.93 -4.22 11.96
N LYS A 36 -19.98 -3.58 12.50
CA LYS A 36 -20.98 -4.25 13.35
C LYS A 36 -21.87 -5.21 12.58
N ASP A 37 -22.13 -4.91 11.31
CA ASP A 37 -23.10 -5.63 10.49
C ASP A 37 -22.69 -5.66 9.00
N PRO A 38 -23.09 -6.71 8.24
CA PRO A 38 -22.76 -6.84 6.82
C PRO A 38 -23.29 -5.69 5.94
N LYS A 39 -24.40 -5.05 6.33
CA LYS A 39 -25.01 -3.95 5.57
C LYS A 39 -24.13 -2.69 5.64
N THR A 40 -23.65 -2.34 6.84
CA THR A 40 -22.70 -1.24 7.06
C THR A 40 -21.40 -1.47 6.29
N LEU A 41 -20.92 -2.72 6.25
CA LEU A 41 -19.76 -3.11 5.44
C LEU A 41 -19.99 -2.84 3.94
N LYS A 42 -21.11 -3.31 3.38
CA LYS A 42 -21.46 -3.08 1.97
C LYS A 42 -21.61 -1.60 1.64
N GLN A 43 -22.28 -0.84 2.51
CA GLN A 43 -22.44 0.61 2.34
C GLN A 43 -21.10 1.33 2.37
N THR A 44 -20.21 0.97 3.30
CA THR A 44 -18.86 1.53 3.38
C THR A 44 -18.09 1.27 2.09
N MET A 45 -18.14 0.03 1.56
CA MET A 45 -17.48 -0.32 0.30
C MET A 45 -18.02 0.46 -0.91
N CYS A 46 -19.33 0.73 -0.98
CA CYS A 46 -19.92 1.49 -2.09
C CYS A 46 -19.71 3.00 -1.96
N ILE A 47 -19.75 3.55 -0.74
CA ILE A 47 -19.65 4.99 -0.52
C ILE A 47 -18.20 5.46 -0.53
N TYR A 48 -17.26 4.67 0.02
CA TYR A 48 -15.84 5.04 0.19
C TYR A 48 -15.13 5.55 -1.09
N PRO A 49 -15.36 4.97 -2.29
CA PRO A 49 -14.73 5.45 -3.52
C PRO A 49 -15.11 6.89 -3.89
N ILE A 50 -16.30 7.36 -3.51
CA ILE A 50 -16.82 8.70 -3.87
C ILE A 50 -15.98 9.83 -3.25
N PRO A 51 -15.81 9.92 -1.91
CA PRO A 51 -14.97 10.93 -1.31
C PRO A 51 -13.49 10.74 -1.68
N ALA A 52 -13.01 9.51 -1.85
CA ALA A 52 -11.64 9.24 -2.27
C ALA A 52 -11.36 9.81 -3.67
N PHE A 53 -12.28 9.58 -4.63
CA PHE A 53 -12.19 10.15 -5.96
C PHE A 53 -12.27 11.68 -5.95
N LEU A 54 -13.21 12.25 -5.19
CA LEU A 54 -13.36 13.70 -5.07
C LEU A 54 -12.08 14.34 -4.52
N MET A 55 -11.50 13.78 -3.47
CA MET A 55 -10.25 14.28 -2.89
C MET A 55 -9.09 14.17 -3.90
N MET A 56 -8.92 13.01 -4.55
CA MET A 56 -7.85 12.81 -5.53
C MET A 56 -7.98 13.78 -6.71
N PHE A 57 -9.21 14.01 -7.19
CA PHE A 57 -9.49 14.97 -8.25
C PHE A 57 -9.12 16.40 -7.84
N LEU A 58 -9.57 16.86 -6.67
CA LEU A 58 -9.28 18.20 -6.16
C LEU A 58 -7.77 18.41 -5.96
N MET A 59 -7.08 17.45 -5.36
CA MET A 59 -5.62 17.51 -5.16
C MET A 59 -4.86 17.54 -6.50
N ALA A 60 -5.28 16.74 -7.48
CA ALA A 60 -4.69 16.75 -8.81
C ALA A 60 -4.88 18.10 -9.51
N THR A 61 -6.06 18.73 -9.39
CA THR A 61 -6.31 20.05 -9.96
C THR A 61 -5.43 21.14 -9.33
N VAL A 62 -5.24 21.12 -8.01
CA VAL A 62 -4.35 22.05 -7.31
C VAL A 62 -2.91 21.88 -7.79
N GLY A 63 -2.43 20.65 -7.95
CA GLY A 63 -1.10 20.38 -8.51
C GLY A 63 -0.93 20.86 -9.95
N MET A 64 -1.98 20.74 -10.79
CA MET A 64 -1.96 21.24 -12.17
C MET A 64 -1.89 22.77 -12.23
N TRP A 65 -2.70 23.47 -11.43
CA TRP A 65 -2.65 24.93 -11.32
C TRP A 65 -1.35 25.42 -10.71
N GLY A 66 -0.84 24.71 -9.70
CA GLY A 66 0.47 24.98 -9.10
C GLY A 66 1.59 24.98 -10.12
N ARG A 67 1.60 23.98 -11.02
CA ARG A 67 2.62 23.89 -12.07
C ARG A 67 2.63 25.10 -13.00
N THR A 68 1.46 25.66 -13.31
CA THR A 68 1.36 26.86 -14.15
C THR A 68 1.70 28.14 -13.41
N ALA A 69 1.35 28.22 -12.12
CA ALA A 69 1.61 29.39 -11.29
C ALA A 69 3.09 29.52 -10.88
N ILE A 70 3.76 28.39 -10.63
CA ILE A 70 5.15 28.30 -10.18
C ILE A 70 5.92 27.38 -11.13
N PRO A 71 6.36 27.90 -12.29
CA PRO A 71 7.10 27.11 -13.26
C PRO A 71 8.52 26.79 -12.76
N GLY A 72 9.09 25.69 -13.26
CA GLY A 72 10.49 25.31 -13.00
C GLY A 72 10.72 24.28 -11.89
N LEU A 73 9.68 23.88 -11.15
CA LEU A 73 9.77 22.80 -10.17
C LEU A 73 9.82 21.43 -10.87
N GLU A 74 10.89 20.67 -10.64
CA GLU A 74 11.10 19.32 -11.17
C GLU A 74 11.59 18.37 -10.08
N GLY A 75 11.29 17.07 -10.23
CA GLY A 75 11.72 16.06 -9.26
C GLY A 75 11.17 16.31 -7.84
N ALA A 76 12.04 16.19 -6.84
CA ALA A 76 11.68 16.39 -5.42
C ALA A 76 11.25 17.84 -5.10
N GLU A 77 11.72 18.83 -5.86
CA GLU A 77 11.31 20.23 -5.67
C GLU A 77 9.82 20.43 -5.94
N SER A 78 9.21 19.58 -6.77
CA SER A 78 7.77 19.64 -7.05
C SER A 78 6.90 19.26 -5.87
N ASP A 79 7.46 18.60 -4.84
CA ASP A 79 6.75 18.26 -3.63
C ASP A 79 6.45 19.50 -2.77
N ALA A 80 7.22 20.58 -2.93
CA ALA A 80 7.03 21.86 -2.25
C ALA A 80 5.92 22.74 -2.88
N ILE A 81 5.22 22.26 -3.91
CA ILE A 81 4.29 23.11 -4.66
C ILE A 81 3.10 23.63 -3.82
N LEU A 82 2.58 22.79 -2.92
CA LEU A 82 1.47 23.17 -2.05
C LEU A 82 1.87 24.29 -1.07
N PRO A 83 2.95 24.18 -0.26
CA PRO A 83 3.34 25.27 0.62
C PRO A 83 3.70 26.55 -0.14
N LEU A 84 4.34 26.44 -1.32
CA LEU A 84 4.64 27.61 -2.14
C LEU A 84 3.37 28.34 -2.63
N LEU A 85 2.35 27.58 -3.06
CA LEU A 85 1.05 28.15 -3.41
C LEU A 85 0.39 28.87 -2.22
N LEU A 86 0.44 28.27 -1.03
CA LEU A 86 -0.11 28.90 0.18
C LEU A 86 0.60 30.22 0.49
N ILE A 87 1.93 30.25 0.41
CA ILE A 87 2.72 31.46 0.66
C ILE A 87 2.38 32.57 -0.33
N GLN A 88 2.21 32.24 -1.60
CA GLN A 88 2.04 33.23 -2.66
C GLN A 88 0.59 33.73 -2.80
N PHE A 89 -0.41 32.87 -2.57
CA PHE A 89 -1.81 33.15 -2.92
C PHE A 89 -2.78 33.21 -1.74
N THR A 90 -2.31 33.04 -0.48
CA THR A 90 -3.18 33.07 0.69
C THR A 90 -2.71 34.08 1.75
N PRO A 91 -3.63 34.77 2.44
CA PRO A 91 -3.26 35.63 3.56
C PRO A 91 -2.76 34.78 4.74
N ILE A 92 -1.98 35.40 5.61
CA ILE A 92 -1.23 34.71 6.69
C ILE A 92 -2.10 33.83 7.60
N TRP A 93 -3.32 34.28 7.92
CA TRP A 93 -4.25 33.51 8.76
C TRP A 93 -4.74 32.23 8.06
N MET A 94 -4.95 32.30 6.74
CA MET A 94 -5.41 31.16 5.94
C MET A 94 -4.27 30.18 5.68
N MET A 95 -3.04 30.69 5.50
CA MET A 95 -1.83 29.87 5.44
C MET A 95 -1.68 29.02 6.71
N GLY A 96 -1.84 29.63 7.89
CA GLY A 96 -1.79 28.91 9.16
C GLY A 96 -2.90 27.86 9.29
N LEU A 97 -4.13 28.21 8.91
CA LEU A 97 -5.27 27.30 8.95
C LEU A 97 -5.12 26.11 8.00
N LEU A 98 -4.76 26.36 6.73
CA LEU A 98 -4.58 25.32 5.71
C LEU A 98 -3.34 24.46 6.00
N GLY A 99 -2.27 25.07 6.51
CA GLY A 99 -1.11 24.34 7.01
C GLY A 99 -1.47 23.39 8.15
N ALA A 100 -2.23 23.87 9.15
CA ALA A 100 -2.73 23.03 10.23
C ALA A 100 -3.64 21.90 9.73
N ALA A 101 -4.51 22.17 8.76
CA ALA A 101 -5.36 21.16 8.13
C ALA A 101 -4.54 20.08 7.39
N ALA A 102 -3.48 20.48 6.67
CA ALA A 102 -2.58 19.55 6.01
C ALA A 102 -1.85 18.65 7.02
N PHE A 103 -1.34 19.22 8.12
CA PHE A 103 -0.72 18.45 9.20
C PHE A 103 -1.72 17.49 9.86
N ALA A 104 -2.95 17.93 10.14
CA ALA A 104 -4.00 17.09 10.70
C ALA A 104 -4.34 15.91 9.78
N ALA A 105 -4.46 16.15 8.47
CA ALA A 105 -4.69 15.10 7.48
C ALA A 105 -3.53 14.09 7.42
N MET A 106 -2.28 14.57 7.42
CA MET A 106 -1.09 13.70 7.45
C MET A 106 -1.03 12.85 8.73
N MET A 107 -1.26 13.45 9.89
CA MET A 107 -1.27 12.74 11.18
C MET A 107 -2.34 11.64 11.21
N SER A 108 -3.56 11.92 10.73
CA SER A 108 -4.64 10.91 10.69
C SER A 108 -4.28 9.64 9.89
N THR A 109 -3.48 9.82 8.82
CA THR A 109 -3.02 8.71 7.99
C THR A 109 -1.84 8.02 8.63
N MET A 110 -0.86 8.79 9.12
CA MET A 110 0.35 8.26 9.77
C MET A 110 0.00 7.42 11.00
N ASP A 111 -0.93 7.88 11.84
CA ASP A 111 -1.40 7.15 13.02
C ASP A 111 -2.00 5.80 12.64
N SER A 112 -2.80 5.75 11.58
CA SER A 112 -3.43 4.52 11.11
C SER A 112 -2.40 3.53 10.56
N GLN A 113 -1.39 4.01 9.83
CA GLN A 113 -0.32 3.18 9.30
C GLN A 113 0.58 2.63 10.42
N LEU A 114 1.01 3.49 11.34
CA LEU A 114 1.83 3.10 12.49
C LEU A 114 1.11 2.08 13.36
N LEU A 115 -0.17 2.33 13.68
CA LEU A 115 -0.98 1.39 14.44
C LEU A 115 -1.06 0.02 13.75
N SER A 116 -1.19 0.00 12.42
CA SER A 116 -1.25 -1.24 11.64
C SER A 116 0.06 -2.02 11.70
N VAL A 117 1.19 -1.36 11.45
CA VAL A 117 2.51 -1.99 11.50
C VAL A 117 2.83 -2.49 12.90
N THR A 118 2.58 -1.67 13.91
CA THR A 118 2.79 -2.08 15.31
C THR A 118 1.90 -3.25 15.69
N THR A 119 0.64 -3.27 15.27
CA THR A 119 -0.27 -4.39 15.54
C THR A 119 0.16 -5.67 14.83
N MET A 120 0.64 -5.58 13.59
CA MET A 120 1.21 -6.73 12.86
C MET A 120 2.44 -7.28 13.58
N ILE A 121 3.38 -6.43 14.00
CA ILE A 121 4.57 -6.88 14.74
C ILE A 121 4.17 -7.51 16.10
N ALA A 122 3.24 -6.86 16.81
CA ALA A 122 2.68 -7.34 18.06
C ALA A 122 2.00 -8.71 17.93
N ARG A 123 1.09 -8.87 16.97
CA ARG A 123 0.30 -10.09 16.84
C ARG A 123 1.04 -11.18 16.10
N ASP A 124 1.82 -10.88 15.08
CA ASP A 124 2.40 -11.91 14.22
C ASP A 124 3.75 -12.42 14.76
N PHE A 125 4.56 -11.53 15.35
CA PHE A 125 5.88 -11.90 15.87
C PHE A 125 5.87 -12.11 17.38
N LEU A 126 5.29 -11.18 18.15
CA LEU A 126 5.37 -11.23 19.62
C LEU A 126 4.44 -12.31 20.21
N SER A 127 3.24 -12.54 19.66
CA SER A 127 2.33 -13.61 20.14
C SER A 127 2.84 -15.03 19.88
N ARG A 128 3.71 -15.21 18.87
CA ARG A 128 4.39 -16.48 18.55
C ARG A 128 5.70 -16.66 19.32
N SER A 129 6.11 -15.68 20.11
CA SER A 129 7.36 -15.68 20.89
C SER A 129 7.14 -16.06 22.37
N ARG A 130 8.21 -16.05 23.17
CA ARG A 130 8.17 -16.22 24.64
C ARG A 130 7.33 -15.17 25.39
N LEU A 131 6.81 -14.16 24.69
CA LEU A 131 5.91 -13.12 25.22
C LEU A 131 4.42 -13.43 25.03
N LYS A 132 4.06 -14.66 24.64
CA LYS A 132 2.67 -15.09 24.47
C LYS A 132 1.80 -14.87 25.72
N ASP A 133 2.39 -14.99 26.91
CA ASP A 133 1.72 -14.81 28.20
C ASP A 133 1.94 -13.41 28.81
N ALA A 134 2.43 -12.45 28.02
CA ALA A 134 2.61 -11.08 28.50
C ALA A 134 1.25 -10.43 28.78
N SER A 135 1.14 -9.72 29.90
CA SER A 135 -0.08 -8.99 30.24
C SER A 135 -0.41 -7.90 29.22
N ASP A 136 -1.69 -7.56 29.06
CA ASP A 136 -2.14 -6.49 28.16
C ASP A 136 -1.40 -5.17 28.39
N ALA A 137 -1.12 -4.83 29.66
CA ALA A 137 -0.35 -3.64 30.03
C ALA A 137 1.08 -3.68 29.48
N THR A 138 1.71 -4.86 29.46
CA THR A 138 3.04 -5.05 28.87
C THR A 138 2.98 -4.93 27.35
N MET A 139 1.95 -5.50 26.72
CA MET A 139 1.76 -5.44 25.27
C MET A 139 1.56 -4.00 24.78
N VAL A 140 0.81 -3.19 25.53
CA VAL A 140 0.64 -1.76 25.25
C VAL A 140 1.96 -1.00 25.36
N ARG A 141 2.79 -1.29 26.36
CA ARG A 141 4.11 -0.65 26.51
C ARG A 141 5.04 -0.98 25.34
N ILE A 142 5.11 -2.26 24.96
CA ILE A 142 5.91 -2.70 23.81
C ILE A 142 5.44 -2.00 22.53
N SER A 143 4.12 -1.95 22.32
CA SER A 143 3.53 -1.28 21.15
C SER A 143 3.90 0.20 21.09
N ARG A 144 3.86 0.93 22.21
CA ARG A 144 4.28 2.35 22.28
C ARG A 144 5.76 2.54 21.94
N VAL A 145 6.63 1.66 22.44
CA VAL A 145 8.07 1.71 22.12
C VAL A 145 8.29 1.43 20.64
N LEU A 146 7.61 0.44 20.07
CA LEU A 146 7.68 0.13 18.64
C LEU A 146 7.24 1.31 17.78
N VAL A 147 6.14 1.99 18.12
CA VAL A 147 5.70 3.20 17.40
C VAL A 147 6.80 4.27 17.40
N LEU A 148 7.42 4.53 18.54
CA LEU A 148 8.52 5.52 18.64
C LEU A 148 9.72 5.12 17.77
N VAL A 149 10.15 3.86 17.84
CA VAL A 149 11.29 3.35 17.06
C VAL A 149 11.01 3.43 15.56
N LEU A 150 9.82 2.98 15.11
CA LEU A 150 9.44 3.01 13.70
C LEU A 150 9.32 4.45 13.17
N THR A 151 8.78 5.36 13.97
CA THR A 151 8.66 6.78 13.60
C THR A 151 10.04 7.42 13.46
N LEU A 152 10.95 7.18 14.41
CA LEU A 152 12.34 7.68 14.33
C LEU A 152 13.08 7.11 13.13
N LEU A 153 12.91 5.81 12.84
CA LEU A 153 13.51 5.17 11.68
C LEU A 153 13.00 5.79 10.38
N ALA A 154 11.68 5.99 10.25
CA ALA A 154 11.07 6.63 9.09
C ALA A 154 11.58 8.06 8.90
N LEU A 155 11.73 8.83 10.00
CA LEU A 155 12.28 10.17 9.98
C LEU A 155 13.74 10.19 9.48
N VAL A 156 14.59 9.31 10.02
CA VAL A 156 16.00 9.20 9.61
C VAL A 156 16.10 8.81 8.13
N LEU A 157 15.31 7.82 7.68
CA LEU A 157 15.30 7.41 6.27
C LEU A 157 14.83 8.53 5.34
N GLY A 158 13.83 9.31 5.76
CA GLY A 158 13.36 10.48 5.03
C GLY A 158 14.43 11.57 4.86
N PHE A 159 15.27 11.79 5.88
CA PHE A 159 16.40 12.72 5.78
C PHE A 159 17.54 12.20 4.88
N LEU A 160 17.78 10.90 4.88
CA LEU A 160 18.88 10.29 4.12
C LEU A 160 18.59 10.13 2.63
N ASN A 161 17.31 10.00 2.24
CA ASN A 161 16.91 9.77 0.85
C ASN A 161 15.83 10.79 0.43
N PRO A 162 16.21 12.01 0.02
CA PRO A 162 15.28 13.01 -0.51
C PRO A 162 14.86 12.67 -1.94
N ILE A 163 14.34 11.46 -2.14
CA ILE A 163 13.72 11.04 -3.39
C ILE A 163 12.32 11.65 -3.40
N GLY A 164 11.87 12.17 -4.54
CA GLY A 164 10.55 12.77 -4.65
C GLY A 164 9.42 11.84 -4.20
N ILE A 165 8.42 12.39 -3.51
CA ILE A 165 7.36 11.65 -2.82
C ILE A 165 6.65 10.66 -3.74
N ILE A 166 6.44 11.03 -5.02
CA ILE A 166 5.81 10.16 -6.02
C ILE A 166 6.57 8.84 -6.20
N LYS A 167 7.91 8.86 -6.20
CA LYS A 167 8.72 7.63 -6.35
C LYS A 167 8.63 6.74 -5.11
N ILE A 168 8.61 7.34 -3.92
CA ILE A 168 8.44 6.61 -2.66
C ILE A 168 7.07 5.92 -2.64
N ILE A 169 6.02 6.64 -3.03
CA ILE A 169 4.66 6.09 -3.12
C ILE A 169 4.59 5.00 -4.19
N GLU A 170 5.18 5.21 -5.36
CA GLU A 170 5.24 4.20 -6.43
C GLU A 170 5.85 2.89 -5.93
N PHE A 171 7.00 2.96 -5.26
CA PHE A 171 7.67 1.82 -4.69
C PHE A 171 6.82 1.11 -3.63
N ALA A 172 6.27 1.86 -2.68
CA ALA A 172 5.44 1.32 -1.61
C ALA A 172 4.18 0.63 -2.15
N LEU A 173 3.44 1.29 -3.06
CA LEU A 173 2.25 0.72 -3.69
C LEU A 173 2.58 -0.49 -4.54
N SER A 174 3.71 -0.48 -5.26
CA SER A 174 4.18 -1.63 -6.04
C SER A 174 4.41 -2.85 -5.14
N GLY A 175 5.04 -2.65 -3.97
CA GLY A 175 5.25 -3.71 -2.99
C GLY A 175 3.94 -4.30 -2.48
N PHE A 176 2.96 -3.46 -2.12
CA PHE A 176 1.63 -3.94 -1.75
C PHE A 176 0.96 -4.70 -2.92
N ALA A 177 0.95 -4.15 -4.13
CA ALA A 177 0.31 -4.79 -5.28
C ALA A 177 0.87 -6.18 -5.60
N CYS A 178 2.15 -6.45 -5.30
CA CYS A 178 2.76 -7.78 -5.45
C CYS A 178 2.08 -8.86 -4.57
N MET A 179 1.47 -8.49 -3.45
CA MET A 179 0.78 -9.41 -2.56
C MET A 179 -0.64 -9.77 -3.03
N LEU A 180 -1.19 -9.05 -4.02
CA LEU A 180 -2.58 -9.24 -4.45
C LEU A 180 -2.83 -10.63 -5.04
N ALA A 181 -1.97 -11.08 -5.95
CA ALA A 181 -2.14 -12.36 -6.64
C ALA A 181 -2.26 -13.56 -5.65
N PRO A 182 -1.33 -13.74 -4.69
CA PRO A 182 -1.44 -14.81 -3.71
C PRO A 182 -2.65 -14.65 -2.76
N VAL A 183 -3.05 -13.43 -2.42
CA VAL A 183 -4.27 -13.18 -1.62
C VAL A 183 -5.52 -13.62 -2.38
N LEU A 184 -5.67 -13.22 -3.64
CA LEU A 184 -6.81 -13.62 -4.47
C LEU A 184 -6.84 -15.14 -4.71
N ALA A 185 -5.68 -15.75 -4.94
CA ALA A 185 -5.59 -17.19 -5.09
C ALA A 185 -5.97 -17.93 -3.80
N ALA A 186 -5.57 -17.43 -2.63
CA ALA A 186 -5.96 -18.04 -1.36
C ALA A 186 -7.49 -17.99 -1.13
N LEU A 187 -8.17 -16.93 -1.59
CA LEU A 187 -9.62 -16.76 -1.44
C LEU A 187 -10.45 -17.55 -2.46
N TYR A 188 -9.98 -17.63 -3.71
CA TYR A 188 -10.82 -18.14 -4.81
C TYR A 188 -10.28 -19.40 -5.48
N TRP A 189 -9.01 -19.76 -5.29
CA TRP A 189 -8.40 -20.90 -5.95
C TRP A 189 -8.24 -22.07 -4.97
N LYS A 190 -9.15 -23.06 -5.06
CA LYS A 190 -9.17 -24.28 -4.22
C LYS A 190 -7.83 -25.04 -4.17
N ARG A 191 -6.98 -24.87 -5.18
CA ARG A 191 -5.69 -25.56 -5.31
C ARG A 191 -4.50 -24.75 -4.79
N CYS A 192 -4.68 -23.48 -4.43
CA CYS A 192 -3.61 -22.62 -3.93
C CYS A 192 -2.98 -23.22 -2.68
N THR A 193 -1.65 -23.32 -2.65
CA THR A 193 -0.90 -23.88 -1.52
C THR A 193 -0.19 -22.77 -0.76
N SER A 194 0.01 -22.94 0.55
CA SER A 194 0.75 -21.97 1.38
C SER A 194 2.17 -21.75 0.87
N GLN A 195 2.80 -22.79 0.31
CA GLN A 195 4.12 -22.69 -0.31
C GLN A 195 4.08 -21.84 -1.59
N ALA A 196 3.07 -22.04 -2.45
CA ALA A 196 2.90 -21.24 -3.66
C ALA A 196 2.67 -19.76 -3.33
N ALA A 197 1.83 -19.47 -2.33
CA ALA A 197 1.61 -18.11 -1.86
C ALA A 197 2.89 -17.46 -1.33
N LEU A 198 3.65 -18.17 -0.49
CA LEU A 198 4.92 -17.65 0.06
C LEU A 198 5.94 -17.35 -1.04
N TRP A 199 6.20 -18.32 -1.92
CA TRP A 199 7.20 -18.15 -2.99
C TRP A 199 6.78 -17.08 -4.01
N SER A 200 5.49 -16.91 -4.26
CA SER A 200 4.96 -15.80 -5.07
C SER A 200 5.31 -14.43 -4.49
N ILE A 201 5.08 -14.23 -3.18
CA ILE A 201 5.40 -12.97 -2.49
C ILE A 201 6.92 -12.74 -2.49
N VAL A 202 7.71 -13.76 -2.13
CA VAL A 202 9.17 -13.63 -2.07
C VAL A 202 9.75 -13.30 -3.45
N ALA A 203 9.34 -14.02 -4.50
CA ALA A 203 9.87 -13.81 -5.84
C ALA A 203 9.51 -12.43 -6.41
N SER A 204 8.25 -12.00 -6.24
CA SER A 204 7.82 -10.66 -6.68
C SER A 204 8.54 -9.55 -5.91
N GLN A 205 8.69 -9.67 -4.59
CA GLN A 205 9.39 -8.67 -3.78
C GLN A 205 10.89 -8.60 -4.11
N VAL A 206 11.55 -9.75 -4.28
CA VAL A 206 12.95 -9.80 -4.73
C VAL A 206 13.10 -9.17 -6.11
N CYS A 207 12.17 -9.43 -7.03
CA CYS A 207 12.17 -8.81 -8.35
C CYS A 207 12.03 -7.28 -8.28
N LEU A 208 11.09 -6.78 -7.48
CA LEU A 208 10.89 -5.35 -7.24
C LEU A 208 12.16 -4.68 -6.68
N TRP A 209 12.73 -5.22 -5.60
CA TRP A 209 13.97 -4.68 -5.01
C TRP A 209 15.16 -4.77 -5.97
N SER A 210 15.26 -5.83 -6.76
CA SER A 210 16.34 -5.98 -7.74
C SER A 210 16.27 -4.90 -8.83
N PHE A 211 15.08 -4.45 -9.19
CA PHE A 211 14.92 -3.29 -10.05
C PHE A 211 15.34 -1.99 -9.37
N GLU A 212 14.89 -1.73 -8.14
CA GLU A 212 15.22 -0.49 -7.43
C GLU A 212 16.71 -0.36 -7.07
N MET A 213 17.37 -1.47 -6.75
CA MET A 213 18.81 -1.51 -6.47
C MET A 213 19.68 -1.52 -7.74
N GLY A 214 19.08 -1.56 -8.93
CA GLY A 214 19.80 -1.59 -10.20
C GLY A 214 20.52 -2.92 -10.51
N LEU A 215 20.16 -4.00 -9.82
CA LEU A 215 20.70 -5.35 -10.06
C LEU A 215 20.18 -5.95 -11.37
N LEU A 216 18.94 -5.61 -11.74
CA LEU A 216 18.34 -5.99 -13.01
C LEU A 216 18.41 -4.86 -14.03
N PRO A 217 18.70 -5.15 -15.31
CA PRO A 217 18.68 -4.14 -16.36
C PRO A 217 17.31 -3.46 -16.47
N ALA A 218 17.30 -2.13 -16.56
CA ALA A 218 16.06 -1.38 -16.72
C ALA A 218 15.26 -1.77 -17.99
N SER A 219 15.92 -2.33 -19.00
CA SER A 219 15.29 -2.86 -20.21
C SER A 219 14.27 -3.97 -19.94
N TRP A 220 14.47 -4.75 -18.86
CA TRP A 220 13.57 -5.83 -18.47
C TRP A 220 12.24 -5.32 -17.88
N ARG A 221 12.14 -4.02 -17.62
CA ARG A 221 10.87 -3.38 -17.24
C ARG A 221 9.97 -3.13 -18.44
N PHE A 222 10.47 -3.25 -19.68
CA PHE A 222 9.74 -2.95 -20.92
C PHE A 222 9.07 -1.55 -20.94
N GLY A 223 9.66 -0.58 -20.22
CA GLY A 223 9.13 0.78 -20.07
C GLY A 223 8.01 0.94 -19.02
N PHE A 224 7.58 -0.14 -18.36
CA PHE A 224 6.66 -0.10 -17.24
C PHE A 224 7.35 0.27 -15.93
N LEU A 225 6.56 0.60 -14.90
CA LEU A 225 7.07 0.76 -13.53
C LEU A 225 7.52 -0.59 -12.98
N SER A 226 8.47 -0.58 -12.04
CA SER A 226 9.09 -1.79 -11.48
C SER A 226 8.07 -2.74 -10.83
N GLY A 227 6.96 -2.21 -10.32
CA GLY A 227 5.87 -3.00 -9.75
C GLY A 227 5.16 -3.94 -10.72
N LEU A 228 4.95 -3.54 -11.98
CA LEU A 228 4.20 -4.37 -12.92
C LEU A 228 4.93 -5.69 -13.27
N PRO A 229 6.19 -5.68 -13.72
CA PRO A 229 6.96 -6.90 -13.94
C PRO A 229 7.06 -7.75 -12.67
N ALA A 230 7.21 -7.14 -11.50
CA ALA A 230 7.27 -7.84 -10.22
C ALA A 230 5.95 -8.60 -9.91
N ILE A 231 4.80 -7.99 -10.17
CA ILE A 231 3.48 -8.66 -10.05
C ILE A 231 3.40 -9.84 -11.02
N VAL A 232 3.83 -9.68 -12.27
CA VAL A 232 3.82 -10.76 -13.27
C VAL A 232 4.69 -11.94 -12.81
N VAL A 233 5.89 -11.67 -12.31
CA VAL A 233 6.77 -12.70 -11.72
C VAL A 233 6.08 -13.41 -10.56
N GLY A 234 5.42 -12.66 -9.67
CA GLY A 234 4.65 -13.24 -8.57
C GLY A 234 3.54 -14.17 -9.05
N VAL A 235 2.77 -13.78 -10.07
CA VAL A 235 1.70 -14.61 -10.65
C VAL A 235 2.27 -15.88 -11.30
N VAL A 236 3.36 -15.76 -12.06
CA VAL A 236 4.00 -16.91 -12.71
C VAL A 236 4.50 -17.92 -11.68
N VAL A 237 5.18 -17.45 -10.62
CA VAL A 237 5.67 -18.32 -9.55
C VAL A 237 4.51 -18.95 -8.77
N LEU A 238 3.45 -18.19 -8.49
CA LEU A 238 2.25 -18.71 -7.84
C LEU A 238 1.67 -19.89 -8.62
N VAL A 239 1.43 -19.70 -9.92
CA VAL A 239 0.86 -20.73 -10.80
C VAL A 239 1.80 -21.93 -10.88
N ALA A 240 3.09 -21.70 -11.16
CA ALA A 240 4.07 -22.78 -11.31
C ALA A 240 4.17 -23.64 -10.04
N VAL A 241 4.35 -23.01 -8.87
CA VAL A 241 4.48 -23.73 -7.59
C VAL A 241 3.18 -24.43 -7.22
N THR A 242 2.01 -23.84 -7.49
CA THR A 242 0.70 -24.50 -7.27
C THR A 242 0.56 -25.80 -8.07
N TYR A 243 1.08 -25.89 -9.30
CA TYR A 243 1.02 -27.13 -10.08
C TYR A 243 2.07 -28.16 -9.70
N ILE A 244 3.19 -27.74 -9.13
CA ILE A 244 4.27 -28.63 -8.69
C ILE A 244 3.99 -29.19 -7.28
N THR A 245 3.32 -28.40 -6.44
CA THR A 245 2.99 -28.80 -5.05
C THR A 245 1.71 -29.63 -4.97
N PRO A 246 1.61 -30.54 -4.00
CA PRO A 246 0.41 -31.34 -3.81
C PRO A 246 -0.77 -30.46 -3.41
N VAL A 247 -1.98 -30.90 -3.78
CA VAL A 247 -3.22 -30.20 -3.43
C VAL A 247 -3.35 -30.11 -1.91
N PRO A 248 -3.73 -28.94 -1.34
CA PRO A 248 -3.94 -28.83 0.09
C PRO A 248 -4.97 -29.86 0.56
N GLN A 249 -4.59 -30.70 1.52
CA GLN A 249 -5.52 -31.64 2.16
C GLN A 249 -6.02 -31.14 3.52
N ASP A 250 -5.67 -29.90 3.88
CA ASP A 250 -6.04 -29.26 5.13
C ASP A 250 -7.56 -29.13 5.27
N GLU A 251 -8.07 -29.49 6.45
CA GLU A 251 -9.50 -29.53 6.76
C GLU A 251 -10.12 -28.13 6.74
N GLY A 252 -9.39 -27.11 7.23
CA GLY A 252 -9.85 -25.72 7.23
C GLY A 252 -9.99 -25.14 5.82
N THR A 253 -9.10 -25.52 4.89
CA THR A 253 -9.22 -25.13 3.48
C THR A 253 -10.48 -25.75 2.85
N ARG A 254 -10.77 -27.01 3.15
CA ARG A 254 -11.98 -27.69 2.64
C ARG A 254 -13.26 -27.08 3.21
N GLU A 255 -13.27 -26.80 4.51
CA GLU A 255 -14.42 -26.18 5.18
C GLU A 255 -14.72 -24.79 4.61
N TYR A 256 -13.68 -23.95 4.42
CA TYR A 256 -13.83 -22.63 3.82
C TYR A 256 -14.48 -22.69 2.43
N PHE A 257 -13.98 -23.55 1.54
CA PHE A 257 -14.53 -23.66 0.19
C PHE A 257 -15.91 -24.33 0.14
N ALA A 258 -16.25 -25.17 1.12
CA ALA A 258 -17.58 -25.77 1.23
C ALA A 258 -18.68 -24.73 1.52
N ILE A 259 -18.34 -23.56 2.11
CA ILE A 259 -19.31 -22.47 2.34
C ILE A 259 -19.77 -21.86 1.01
N PHE A 260 -18.87 -21.69 0.04
CA PHE A 260 -19.20 -21.17 -1.28
C PHE A 260 -20.10 -22.12 -2.08
N ASP A 261 -19.85 -23.43 -1.94
CA ASP A 261 -20.65 -24.47 -2.59
C ASP A 261 -22.08 -24.55 -1.99
N LYS A 262 -22.31 -24.05 -0.77
CA LYS A 262 -23.64 -23.97 -0.12
C LYS A 262 -24.42 -22.68 -0.40
N THR A 263 -23.73 -21.63 -0.85
CA THR A 263 -24.32 -20.30 -1.09
C THR A 263 -24.52 -19.98 -2.57
N THR A 264 -24.08 -20.86 -3.45
CA THR A 264 -24.41 -20.84 -4.87
C THR A 264 -25.73 -21.59 -5.11
N PRO A 265 -26.74 -20.98 -5.74
CA PRO A 265 -28.03 -21.63 -6.02
C PRO A 265 -27.90 -22.74 -7.07
#